data_AF-A0A3C0N1V0-F1
#
_entry.id   AF-A0A3C0N1V0-F1
#
_cell.length_a   1.000
_cell.length_b   1.000
_cell.length_c   1.000
_cell.angle_alpha   90.00
_cell.angle_beta   90.00
_cell.angle_gamma   90.00
#
_symmetry.space_group_name_H-M   'P 1'
#
loop_
_entity.id
_entity.type
_entity.pdbx_description
1 polymer ?
#
loop_
_entity_poly.entity_id
_entity_poly.type
_entity_poly.pdbx_seq_one_letter_code
_entity_poly.pdbx_strand_id
1 'polypeptide(L)'
;MPKAADIGSKRLISLAPDLWVQWVTQIRDVEAREIISSDFQWVSRESDVLVRAYSPQDGEFLVLNELQLRYHPQMPRRMRAYAALAEERYKLPTYPVLINILPPSASVAIANHYQSEFRGLIARQDYHVINLWEVEAQLVFQQPLPSLLPFVPVLRGGGEESSVRRALQVLRTNEQLSELEPLLAFFATFVLEIPLVQQIMRWDMAVLRESPWYQEILQEGLQRGLEQG
;
A
#
# COMPACT_ATOMS: atom_id res chain seq x y z
N MET A 1 -26.45 15.55 -18.23
CA MET A 1 -27.76 15.89 -17.61
C MET A 1 -28.13 14.77 -16.65
N PRO A 2 -28.27 15.03 -15.34
CA PRO A 2 -28.75 14.02 -14.41
C PRO A 2 -30.20 13.69 -14.77
N LYS A 3 -30.54 12.41 -14.93
CA LYS A 3 -31.88 11.96 -15.31
C LYS A 3 -32.90 12.42 -14.26
N ALA A 4 -34.00 13.02 -14.72
CA ALA A 4 -35.10 13.54 -13.92
C ALA A 4 -35.74 12.54 -12.92
N ALA A 5 -35.45 11.24 -13.04
CA ALA A 5 -35.91 10.21 -12.11
C ALA A 5 -35.26 10.30 -10.71
N ASP A 6 -34.04 10.84 -10.60
CA ASP A 6 -33.25 10.83 -9.35
C ASP A 6 -33.68 11.93 -8.36
N ILE A 7 -34.39 12.95 -8.83
CA ILE A 7 -34.85 14.09 -8.01
C ILE A 7 -36.10 13.71 -7.20
N GLY A 8 -36.99 12.88 -7.77
CA GLY A 8 -38.23 12.47 -7.12
C GLY A 8 -38.00 11.52 -5.93
N SER A 9 -37.12 10.53 -6.08
CA SER A 9 -36.82 9.53 -5.06
C SER A 9 -36.06 10.10 -3.88
N LYS A 10 -35.01 10.91 -4.11
CA LYS A 10 -34.25 11.60 -3.04
C LYS A 10 -35.16 12.50 -2.21
N ARG A 11 -36.09 13.20 -2.87
CA ARG A 11 -37.08 14.05 -2.20
C ARG A 11 -38.02 13.26 -1.28
N LEU A 12 -38.43 12.04 -1.65
CA LEU A 12 -39.28 11.21 -0.80
C LEU A 12 -38.60 10.85 0.54
N ILE A 13 -37.30 10.53 0.50
CA ILE A 13 -36.51 10.25 1.72
C ILE A 13 -36.46 11.49 2.62
N SER A 14 -36.27 12.68 2.03
CA SER A 14 -36.20 13.93 2.77
C SER A 14 -37.53 14.40 3.38
N LEU A 15 -38.69 13.88 2.94
CA LEU A 15 -40.00 14.30 3.46
C LEU A 15 -40.28 13.77 4.88
N ALA A 16 -39.80 12.57 5.19
CA ALA A 16 -39.99 11.94 6.49
C ALA A 16 -38.79 11.02 6.82
N PRO A 17 -37.61 11.60 7.07
CA PRO A 17 -36.36 10.83 7.16
C PRO A 17 -36.36 9.85 8.33
N ASP A 18 -36.95 10.20 9.49
CA ASP A 18 -37.11 9.29 10.64
C ASP A 18 -37.97 8.07 10.30
N LEU A 19 -39.18 8.29 9.78
CA LEU A 19 -40.07 7.19 9.38
C LEU A 19 -39.41 6.32 8.30
N TRP A 20 -38.64 6.93 7.40
CA TRP A 20 -37.90 6.21 6.38
C TRP A 20 -36.82 5.31 6.98
N VAL A 21 -35.95 5.84 7.85
CA VAL A 21 -34.88 5.04 8.48
C VAL A 21 -35.46 3.95 9.38
N GLN A 22 -36.56 4.21 10.09
CA GLN A 22 -37.26 3.22 10.91
C GLN A 22 -37.82 2.08 10.04
N TRP A 23 -38.42 2.42 8.90
CA TRP A 23 -38.96 1.43 7.98
C TRP A 23 -37.87 0.59 7.31
N VAL A 24 -36.81 1.18 6.74
CA VAL A 24 -35.79 0.40 6.03
C VAL A 24 -34.91 -0.44 6.96
N THR A 25 -34.73 -0.02 8.21
CA THR A 25 -33.93 -0.77 9.21
C THR A 25 -34.75 -1.67 10.12
N GLN A 26 -36.09 -1.50 10.14
CA GLN A 26 -37.03 -2.12 11.07
C GLN A 26 -36.71 -1.82 12.56
N ILE A 27 -36.07 -0.68 12.83
CA ILE A 27 -35.76 -0.20 14.18
C ILE A 27 -36.74 0.91 14.53
N ARG A 28 -37.44 0.82 15.67
CA ARG A 28 -38.51 1.78 16.01
C ARG A 28 -37.99 3.11 16.57
N ASP A 29 -36.81 3.08 17.17
CA ASP A 29 -36.18 4.18 17.91
C ASP A 29 -34.97 4.79 17.19
N VAL A 30 -34.73 4.42 15.93
CA VAL A 30 -33.70 5.07 15.11
C VAL A 30 -34.18 6.44 14.65
N GLU A 31 -33.27 7.42 14.74
CA GLU A 31 -33.50 8.82 14.34
C GLU A 31 -32.54 9.17 13.21
N ALA A 32 -33.06 9.84 12.18
CA ALA A 32 -32.24 10.40 11.12
C ALA A 32 -31.55 11.67 11.62
N ARG A 33 -30.21 11.63 11.73
CA ARG A 33 -29.41 12.77 12.21
C ARG A 33 -29.12 13.79 11.11
N GLU A 34 -28.73 13.31 9.94
CA GLU A 34 -28.32 14.15 8.81
C GLU A 34 -28.51 13.36 7.50
N ILE A 35 -28.86 14.05 6.42
CA ILE A 35 -28.77 13.52 5.06
C ILE A 35 -27.43 13.98 4.49
N ILE A 36 -26.46 13.07 4.47
CA ILE A 36 -25.10 13.32 3.97
C ILE A 36 -25.03 13.14 2.45
N SER A 37 -24.08 13.83 1.79
CA SER A 37 -23.85 13.66 0.35
C SER A 37 -23.39 12.24 0.03
N SER A 38 -23.92 11.70 -1.07
CA SER A 38 -23.49 10.42 -1.66
C SER A 38 -22.29 10.58 -2.62
N ASP A 39 -21.71 11.77 -2.71
CA ASP A 39 -20.55 12.04 -3.55
C ASP A 39 -19.29 11.47 -2.89
N PHE A 40 -19.01 10.20 -3.16
CA PHE A 40 -17.77 9.58 -2.75
C PHE A 40 -16.65 10.15 -3.61
N GLN A 41 -15.85 11.08 -3.07
CA GLN A 41 -14.60 11.48 -3.71
C GLN A 41 -13.73 10.24 -3.88
N TRP A 42 -13.14 10.08 -5.07
CA TRP A 42 -12.22 9.00 -5.35
C TRP A 42 -11.09 9.03 -4.34
N VAL A 43 -11.00 8.02 -3.47
CA VAL A 43 -9.86 7.81 -2.58
C VAL A 43 -8.73 7.21 -3.41
N SER A 44 -8.27 7.93 -4.44
CA SER A 44 -7.06 7.57 -5.19
C SER A 44 -5.86 8.05 -4.39
N ARG A 45 -4.97 7.16 -4.00
CA ARG A 45 -3.64 7.52 -3.50
C ARG A 45 -2.60 7.28 -4.57
N GLU A 46 -1.51 8.03 -4.53
CA GLU A 46 -0.39 7.90 -5.47
C GLU A 46 0.33 6.53 -5.37
N SER A 47 0.12 5.79 -4.28
CA SER A 47 0.79 4.51 -3.99
C SER A 47 0.18 3.28 -4.67
N ASP A 48 -1.03 3.39 -5.21
CA ASP A 48 -1.84 2.22 -5.55
C ASP A 48 -1.62 1.88 -7.04
N VAL A 49 -0.93 0.76 -7.30
CA VAL A 49 -0.65 0.33 -8.68
C VAL A 49 -1.70 -0.69 -9.11
N LEU A 50 -2.60 -0.24 -9.99
CA LEU A 50 -3.63 -1.09 -10.59
C LEU A 50 -3.17 -1.60 -11.96
N VAL A 51 -2.98 -2.91 -12.08
CA VAL A 51 -2.54 -3.57 -13.31
C VAL A 51 -3.72 -4.30 -13.93
N ARG A 52 -4.02 -4.04 -15.20
CA ARG A 52 -4.93 -4.90 -15.97
C ARG A 52 -4.17 -6.12 -16.47
N ALA A 53 -4.64 -7.30 -16.12
CA ALA A 53 -4.05 -8.58 -16.48
C ALA A 53 -5.04 -9.43 -17.29
N TYR A 54 -4.51 -10.44 -17.97
CA TYR A 54 -5.30 -11.42 -18.72
C TYR A 54 -4.74 -12.82 -18.49
N SER A 55 -5.63 -13.79 -18.29
CA SER A 55 -5.30 -15.21 -18.38
C SER A 55 -6.31 -15.93 -19.30
N PRO A 56 -5.92 -16.99 -20.02
CA PRO A 56 -6.88 -17.79 -20.78
C PRO A 56 -8.00 -18.40 -19.92
N GLN A 57 -7.74 -18.65 -18.63
CA GLN A 57 -8.68 -19.27 -17.69
C GLN A 57 -9.69 -18.27 -17.11
N ASP A 58 -9.26 -17.05 -16.79
CA ASP A 58 -10.04 -16.07 -16.03
C ASP A 58 -10.49 -14.86 -16.86
N GLY A 59 -9.95 -14.70 -18.08
CA GLY A 59 -10.21 -13.54 -18.92
C GLY A 59 -9.45 -12.30 -18.43
N GLU A 60 -10.00 -11.11 -18.69
CA GLU A 60 -9.43 -9.85 -18.18
C GLU A 60 -9.81 -9.64 -16.71
N PHE A 61 -8.82 -9.25 -15.89
CA PHE A 61 -9.01 -8.91 -14.49
C PHE A 61 -8.04 -7.81 -14.06
N LEU A 62 -8.22 -7.29 -12.86
CA LEU A 62 -7.35 -6.29 -12.26
C LEU A 62 -6.52 -6.92 -11.14
N VAL A 63 -5.24 -6.57 -11.06
CA VAL A 63 -4.40 -6.80 -9.90
C VAL A 63 -4.19 -5.46 -9.21
N LEU A 64 -4.77 -5.31 -8.02
CA LEU A 64 -4.66 -4.10 -7.22
C LEU A 64 -3.54 -4.27 -6.22
N ASN A 65 -2.43 -3.56 -6.42
CA ASN A 65 -1.25 -3.66 -5.57
C ASN A 65 -1.17 -2.45 -4.63
N GLU A 66 -1.23 -2.72 -3.33
CA GLU A 66 -0.94 -1.74 -2.28
C GLU A 66 0.39 -2.11 -1.64
N LEU A 67 1.39 -1.24 -1.77
CA LEU A 67 2.70 -1.41 -1.15
C LEU A 67 2.79 -0.55 0.12
N GLN A 68 3.21 -1.15 1.24
CA GLN A 68 3.41 -0.45 2.49
C GLN A 68 4.79 -0.75 3.08
N LEU A 69 5.42 0.29 3.65
CA LEU A 69 6.68 0.11 4.35
C LEU A 69 6.50 -0.85 5.55
N ARG A 70 5.43 -0.68 6.33
CA ARG A 70 5.02 -1.58 7.42
C ARG A 70 3.49 -1.66 7.45
N TYR A 71 2.96 -2.78 7.93
CA TYR A 71 1.52 -3.01 8.02
C TYR A 71 0.80 -1.97 8.89
N HIS A 72 -0.35 -1.49 8.41
CA HIS A 72 -1.24 -0.60 9.16
C HIS A 72 -2.57 -1.30 9.53
N PRO A 73 -3.07 -1.23 10.78
CA PRO A 73 -4.30 -1.92 11.19
C PRO A 73 -5.58 -1.52 10.43
N GLN A 74 -5.57 -0.37 9.75
CA GLN A 74 -6.70 0.08 8.92
C GLN A 74 -6.73 -0.57 7.53
N MET A 75 -5.73 -1.39 7.18
CA MET A 75 -5.62 -1.99 5.85
C MET A 75 -6.82 -2.82 5.42
N PRO A 76 -7.47 -3.64 6.27
CA PRO A 76 -8.66 -4.36 5.86
C PRO A 76 -9.74 -3.43 5.27
N ARG A 77 -10.04 -2.32 5.96
CA ARG A 77 -11.06 -1.37 5.51
C ARG A 77 -10.65 -0.69 4.19
N ARG A 78 -9.36 -0.35 4.05
CA ARG A 78 -8.81 0.25 2.83
C ARG A 78 -8.87 -0.70 1.64
N MET A 79 -8.40 -1.94 1.80
CA MET A 79 -8.43 -2.96 0.75
C MET A 79 -9.85 -3.22 0.25
N ARG A 80 -10.85 -3.26 1.15
CA ARG A 80 -12.27 -3.34 0.76
C ARG A 80 -12.70 -2.14 -0.10
N ALA A 81 -12.37 -0.92 0.32
CA ALA A 81 -12.75 0.27 -0.43
C ALA A 81 -12.09 0.29 -1.83
N TYR A 82 -10.80 -0.03 -1.90
CA TYR A 82 -10.03 0.00 -3.14
C TYR A 82 -10.50 -1.07 -4.14
N ALA A 83 -10.71 -2.31 -3.68
CA ALA A 83 -11.22 -3.37 -4.53
C ALA A 83 -12.60 -3.01 -5.11
N ALA A 84 -13.52 -2.53 -4.28
CA ALA A 84 -14.86 -2.13 -4.73
C ALA A 84 -14.83 -0.94 -5.71
N LEU A 85 -13.98 0.07 -5.47
CA LEU A 85 -13.83 1.22 -6.38
C LEU A 85 -13.22 0.83 -7.73
N ALA A 86 -12.22 -0.06 -7.73
CA ALA A 86 -11.59 -0.56 -8.94
C ALA A 86 -12.58 -1.39 -9.77
N GLU A 87 -13.27 -2.33 -9.13
CA GLU A 87 -14.30 -3.16 -9.76
C GLU A 87 -15.44 -2.30 -10.33
N GLU A 88 -15.92 -1.31 -9.57
CA GLU A 88 -16.99 -0.42 -10.03
C GLU A 88 -16.57 0.45 -11.22
N ARG A 89 -15.34 0.97 -11.23
CA ARG A 89 -14.85 1.85 -12.31
C ARG A 89 -14.56 1.11 -13.59
N TYR A 90 -13.95 -0.07 -13.50
CA TYR A 90 -13.45 -0.78 -14.67
C TYR A 90 -14.34 -1.94 -15.09
N LYS A 91 -15.30 -2.35 -14.25
CA LYS A 91 -16.23 -3.45 -14.51
C LYS A 91 -15.50 -4.78 -14.78
N LEU A 92 -14.39 -4.99 -14.07
CA LEU A 92 -13.55 -6.19 -14.16
C LEU A 92 -13.38 -6.81 -12.76
N PRO A 93 -13.30 -8.15 -12.66
CA PRO A 93 -12.90 -8.82 -11.43
C PRO A 93 -11.59 -8.23 -10.90
N THR A 94 -11.52 -8.01 -9.59
CA THR A 94 -10.34 -7.40 -8.96
C THR A 94 -9.70 -8.37 -7.98
N TYR A 95 -8.40 -8.59 -8.14
CA TYR A 95 -7.54 -9.39 -7.28
C TYR A 95 -6.67 -8.47 -6.41
N PRO A 96 -7.10 -8.16 -5.18
CA PRO A 96 -6.36 -7.26 -4.29
C PRO A 96 -5.15 -7.95 -3.63
N VAL A 97 -4.02 -7.26 -3.64
CA VAL A 97 -2.73 -7.70 -3.08
C VAL A 97 -2.17 -6.60 -2.18
N LEU A 98 -1.91 -6.95 -0.92
CA LEU A 98 -1.20 -6.13 0.04
C LEU A 98 0.25 -6.62 0.14
N ILE A 99 1.21 -5.73 -0.09
CA ILE A 99 2.64 -6.03 -0.01
C ILE A 99 3.24 -5.26 1.16
N ASN A 100 3.70 -5.96 2.19
CA ASN A 100 4.40 -5.37 3.32
C ASN A 100 5.91 -5.52 3.12
N ILE A 101 6.65 -4.41 3.17
CA ILE A 101 8.09 -4.40 2.91
C ILE A 101 8.89 -4.82 4.14
N LEU A 102 8.58 -4.24 5.31
CA LEU A 102 9.26 -4.52 6.58
C LEU A 102 8.28 -5.12 7.60
N PRO A 103 8.75 -6.02 8.48
CA PRO A 103 7.90 -6.65 9.48
C PRO A 103 7.34 -5.59 10.45
N PRO A 104 6.06 -5.67 10.86
CA PRO A 104 5.57 -4.82 11.94
C PRO A 104 6.14 -5.28 13.30
N SER A 105 5.78 -4.61 14.39
CA SER A 105 6.09 -5.14 15.73
C SER A 105 5.44 -6.51 15.91
N ALA A 106 6.08 -7.39 16.69
CA ALA A 106 5.60 -8.76 16.90
C ALA A 106 4.18 -8.86 17.49
N SER A 107 3.69 -7.78 18.10
CA SER A 107 2.33 -7.68 18.66
C SER A 107 1.24 -7.42 17.60
N VAL A 108 1.61 -7.08 16.37
CA VAL A 108 0.67 -6.69 15.32
C VAL A 108 0.35 -7.90 14.45
N ALA A 109 -0.91 -8.33 14.50
CA ALA A 109 -1.43 -9.35 13.59
C ALA A 109 -1.71 -8.73 12.20
N ILE A 110 -1.13 -9.33 11.16
CA ILE A 110 -1.37 -8.94 9.77
C ILE A 110 -2.64 -9.63 9.29
N ALA A 111 -3.72 -8.88 9.14
CA ALA A 111 -4.96 -9.41 8.58
C ALA A 111 -4.88 -9.55 7.05
N ASN A 112 -5.53 -10.58 6.52
CA ASN A 112 -5.66 -10.88 5.09
C ASN A 112 -7.10 -10.69 4.56
N HIS A 113 -8.00 -10.19 5.41
CA HIS A 113 -9.37 -9.90 5.03
C HIS A 113 -9.97 -8.80 5.89
N TYR A 114 -10.97 -8.14 5.34
CA TYR A 114 -11.94 -7.34 6.07
C TYR A 114 -13.18 -8.16 6.34
N GLN A 115 -13.72 -8.07 7.55
CA GLN A 115 -15.03 -8.56 7.89
C GLN A 115 -15.75 -7.57 8.79
N SER A 116 -17.03 -7.32 8.49
CA SER A 116 -17.94 -6.60 9.38
C SER A 116 -19.33 -7.18 9.27
N GLU A 117 -20.06 -7.14 10.37
CA GLU A 117 -21.47 -7.44 10.39
C GLU A 117 -22.22 -6.25 10.98
N PHE A 118 -23.29 -5.84 10.31
CA PHE A 118 -24.20 -4.83 10.83
C PHE A 118 -25.63 -5.26 10.52
N ARG A 119 -26.43 -5.51 11.56
CA ARG A 119 -27.85 -5.88 11.43
C ARG A 119 -28.08 -7.11 10.53
N GLY A 120 -27.21 -8.12 10.63
CA GLY A 120 -27.25 -9.33 9.80
C GLY A 120 -26.73 -9.15 8.38
N LEU A 121 -26.36 -7.93 7.98
CA LEU A 121 -25.67 -7.67 6.73
C LEU A 121 -24.18 -7.91 6.94
N ILE A 122 -23.65 -8.92 6.25
CA ILE A 122 -22.23 -9.25 6.28
C ILE A 122 -21.55 -8.57 5.11
N ALA A 123 -20.43 -7.92 5.40
CA ALA A 123 -19.50 -7.48 4.39
C ALA A 123 -18.14 -8.14 4.60
N ARG A 124 -17.60 -8.70 3.52
CA ARG A 124 -16.31 -9.37 3.49
C ARG A 124 -15.53 -8.94 2.26
N GLN A 125 -14.23 -8.70 2.44
CA GLN A 125 -13.27 -8.58 1.35
C GLN A 125 -12.04 -9.36 1.73
N ASP A 126 -11.74 -10.44 1.01
CA ASP A 126 -10.46 -11.12 1.11
C ASP A 126 -9.42 -10.45 0.21
N TYR A 127 -8.15 -10.53 0.58
CA TYR A 127 -7.03 -10.07 -0.23
C TYR A 127 -5.79 -10.91 0.02
N HIS A 128 -4.91 -10.97 -0.98
CA HIS A 128 -3.64 -11.68 -0.84
C HIS A 128 -2.64 -10.81 -0.09
N VAL A 129 -1.85 -11.40 0.80
CA VAL A 129 -0.81 -10.70 1.56
C VAL A 129 0.53 -11.28 1.18
N ILE A 130 1.46 -10.42 0.77
CA ILE A 130 2.85 -10.75 0.51
C ILE A 130 3.69 -9.98 1.53
N ASN A 131 4.36 -10.70 2.40
CA ASN A 131 5.34 -10.15 3.32
C ASN A 131 6.73 -10.34 2.73
N LEU A 132 7.44 -9.28 2.38
CA LEU A 132 8.71 -9.40 1.67
C LEU A 132 9.77 -10.16 2.48
N TRP A 133 9.77 -10.04 3.82
CA TRP A 133 10.66 -10.80 4.70
C TRP A 133 10.38 -12.32 4.76
N GLU A 134 9.28 -12.78 4.16
CA GLU A 134 8.96 -14.21 4.00
C GLU A 134 9.33 -14.74 2.60
N VAL A 135 9.60 -13.85 1.64
CA VAL A 135 9.99 -14.22 0.28
C VAL A 135 11.48 -14.53 0.24
N GLU A 136 11.85 -15.69 -0.31
CA GLU A 136 13.25 -16.12 -0.45
C GLU A 136 14.00 -15.22 -1.44
N ALA A 137 15.10 -14.60 -1.01
CA ALA A 137 15.91 -13.72 -1.86
C ALA A 137 16.43 -14.43 -3.12
N GLN A 138 16.67 -15.73 -3.02
CA GLN A 138 17.16 -16.55 -4.12
C GLN A 138 16.19 -16.60 -5.31
N LEU A 139 14.88 -16.44 -5.09
CA LEU A 139 13.87 -16.39 -6.15
C LEU A 139 14.14 -15.21 -7.10
N VAL A 140 14.50 -14.05 -6.56
CA VAL A 140 14.82 -12.84 -7.34
C VAL A 140 16.01 -13.07 -8.27
N PHE A 141 16.95 -13.92 -7.88
CA PHE A 141 18.14 -14.23 -8.68
C PHE A 141 17.95 -15.39 -9.67
N GLN A 142 17.05 -16.34 -9.39
CA GLN A 142 16.77 -17.50 -10.25
C GLN A 142 15.76 -17.18 -11.34
N GLN A 143 14.71 -16.46 -10.98
CA GLN A 143 13.69 -15.95 -11.88
C GLN A 143 13.79 -14.43 -11.81
N PRO A 144 14.62 -13.80 -12.66
CA PRO A 144 14.88 -12.38 -12.54
C PRO A 144 13.55 -11.61 -12.61
N LEU A 145 13.13 -11.09 -11.46
CA LEU A 145 12.06 -10.13 -11.28
C LEU A 145 12.75 -8.82 -10.90
N PRO A 146 13.16 -8.01 -11.89
CA PRO A 146 14.10 -6.94 -11.61
C PRO A 146 13.51 -5.84 -10.71
N SER A 147 12.18 -5.71 -10.69
CA SER A 147 11.44 -4.87 -9.76
C SER A 147 11.59 -5.27 -8.29
N LEU A 148 12.01 -6.50 -7.98
CA LEU A 148 12.26 -6.96 -6.61
C LEU A 148 13.71 -6.79 -6.16
N LEU A 149 14.64 -6.47 -7.07
CA LEU A 149 16.06 -6.28 -6.73
C LEU A 149 16.28 -5.26 -5.60
N PRO A 150 15.61 -4.09 -5.57
CA PRO A 150 15.81 -3.13 -4.49
C PRO A 150 15.40 -3.65 -3.10
N PHE A 151 14.51 -4.63 -3.05
CA PHE A 151 14.03 -5.21 -1.80
C PHE A 151 14.88 -6.38 -1.30
N VAL A 152 15.86 -6.87 -2.07
CA VAL A 152 16.74 -7.99 -1.68
C VAL A 152 17.22 -7.89 -0.23
N PRO A 153 17.70 -6.73 0.29
CA PRO A 153 18.19 -6.67 1.66
C PRO A 153 17.17 -7.07 2.73
N VAL A 154 15.86 -6.90 2.46
CA VAL A 154 14.77 -7.18 3.40
C VAL A 154 14.06 -8.51 3.11
N LEU A 155 14.47 -9.23 2.07
CA LEU A 155 13.99 -10.58 1.76
C LEU A 155 14.61 -11.61 2.70
N ARG A 156 13.97 -12.77 2.81
CA ARG A 156 14.51 -13.89 3.58
C ARG A 156 15.84 -14.34 2.98
N GLY A 157 16.90 -14.32 3.80
CA GLY A 157 18.26 -14.66 3.38
C GLY A 157 18.94 -13.62 2.47
N GLY A 158 18.33 -12.45 2.26
CA GLY A 158 18.85 -11.41 1.36
C GLY A 158 19.67 -10.31 2.04
N GLY A 159 19.62 -10.24 3.37
CA GLY A 159 20.28 -9.22 4.20
C GLY A 159 21.79 -9.39 4.38
N GLU A 160 22.44 -10.33 3.70
CA GLU A 160 23.89 -10.53 3.77
C GLU A 160 24.64 -9.61 2.79
N GLU A 161 25.87 -9.20 3.12
CA GLU A 161 26.71 -8.36 2.25
C GLU A 161 26.84 -8.94 0.84
N SER A 162 27.05 -10.25 0.71
CA SER A 162 27.17 -10.96 -0.56
C SER A 162 25.92 -10.81 -1.44
N SER A 163 24.74 -10.97 -0.84
CA SER A 163 23.43 -10.83 -1.49
C SER A 163 23.18 -9.39 -1.95
N VAL A 164 23.47 -8.40 -1.10
CA VAL A 164 23.31 -6.98 -1.44
C VAL A 164 24.27 -6.56 -2.55
N ARG A 165 25.54 -6.98 -2.50
CA ARG A 165 26.52 -6.72 -3.57
C ARG A 165 26.09 -7.34 -4.90
N ARG A 166 25.56 -8.56 -4.87
CA ARG A 166 25.04 -9.23 -6.07
C ARG A 166 23.85 -8.48 -6.66
N ALA A 167 22.88 -8.08 -5.84
CA ALA A 167 21.72 -7.31 -6.29
C ALA A 167 22.14 -5.96 -6.89
N LEU A 168 23.07 -5.24 -6.25
CA LEU A 168 23.64 -4.00 -6.76
C LEU A 168 24.34 -4.18 -8.11
N GLN A 169 25.12 -5.27 -8.27
CA GLN A 169 25.75 -5.57 -9.54
C GLN A 169 24.72 -5.76 -10.66
N VAL A 170 23.64 -6.51 -10.40
CA VAL A 170 22.57 -6.73 -11.37
C VAL A 170 21.88 -5.41 -11.74
N LEU A 171 21.55 -4.57 -10.76
CA LEU A 171 20.96 -3.24 -11.00
C LEU A 171 21.85 -2.37 -11.90
N ARG A 172 23.16 -2.30 -11.63
CA ARG A 172 24.10 -1.49 -12.41
C ARG A 172 24.33 -1.99 -13.83
N THR A 173 24.18 -3.29 -14.06
CA THR A 173 24.29 -3.86 -15.43
C THR A 173 23.06 -3.60 -16.29
N ASN A 174 21.97 -3.07 -15.72
CA ASN A 174 20.74 -2.76 -16.44
C ASN A 174 20.46 -1.25 -16.35
N GLU A 175 20.63 -0.53 -17.47
CA GLU A 175 20.48 0.92 -17.52
C GLU A 175 19.13 1.40 -16.97
N GLN A 176 18.04 0.68 -17.25
CA GLN A 176 16.69 1.03 -16.80
C GLN A 176 16.46 0.84 -15.29
N LEU A 177 17.32 0.08 -14.62
CA LEU A 177 17.18 -0.24 -13.20
C LEU A 177 18.24 0.43 -12.33
N SER A 178 19.27 1.01 -12.95
CA SER A 178 20.34 1.72 -12.24
C SER A 178 19.80 2.82 -11.33
N GLU A 179 18.68 3.46 -11.71
CA GLU A 179 17.98 4.46 -10.93
C GLU A 179 17.37 3.93 -9.61
N LEU A 180 17.22 2.61 -9.46
CA LEU A 180 16.71 1.97 -8.24
C LEU A 180 17.80 1.67 -7.21
N GLU A 181 19.06 1.96 -7.53
CA GLU A 181 20.19 1.80 -6.62
C GLU A 181 19.99 2.50 -5.26
N PRO A 182 19.49 3.76 -5.19
CA PRO A 182 19.20 4.42 -3.91
C PRO A 182 18.17 3.68 -3.07
N LEU A 183 17.18 3.03 -3.72
CA LEU A 183 16.14 2.27 -3.03
C LEU A 183 16.71 0.97 -2.42
N LEU A 184 17.62 0.28 -3.14
CA LEU A 184 18.37 -0.84 -2.59
C LEU A 184 19.19 -0.43 -1.38
N ALA A 185 19.91 0.69 -1.47
CA ALA A 185 20.71 1.20 -0.37
C ALA A 185 19.85 1.55 0.84
N PHE A 186 18.72 2.23 0.63
CA PHE A 186 17.76 2.55 1.69
C PHE A 186 17.32 1.29 2.44
N PHE A 187 16.92 0.24 1.73
CA PHE A 187 16.51 -1.00 2.38
C PHE A 187 17.66 -1.75 3.06
N ALA A 188 18.87 -1.67 2.52
CA ALA A 188 20.06 -2.24 3.15
C ALA A 188 20.34 -1.61 4.53
N THR A 189 20.03 -0.32 4.73
CA THR A 189 20.23 0.33 6.05
C THR A 189 19.35 -0.23 7.17
N PHE A 190 18.27 -0.96 6.86
CA PHE A 190 17.45 -1.61 7.90
C PHE A 190 18.04 -2.92 8.40
N VAL A 191 19.04 -3.48 7.72
CA VAL A 191 19.55 -4.84 7.99
C VAL A 191 21.07 -4.88 8.14
N LEU A 192 21.80 -4.01 7.45
CA LEU A 192 23.25 -3.88 7.50
C LEU A 192 23.66 -2.59 8.21
N GLU A 193 24.86 -2.59 8.80
CA GLU A 193 25.45 -1.39 9.39
C GLU A 193 25.73 -0.33 8.32
N ILE A 194 25.50 0.94 8.65
CA ILE A 194 25.67 2.08 7.74
C ILE A 194 27.07 2.12 7.08
N PRO A 195 28.20 1.92 7.81
CA PRO A 195 29.53 1.92 7.18
C PRO A 195 29.68 0.85 6.10
N LEU A 196 29.10 -0.34 6.32
CA LEU A 196 29.12 -1.42 5.35
C LEU A 196 28.27 -1.09 4.12
N VAL A 197 27.08 -0.49 4.31
CA VAL A 197 26.25 -0.02 3.20
C VAL A 197 27.01 1.02 2.38
N GLN A 198 27.63 2.02 3.01
CA GLN A 198 28.45 3.03 2.31
C GLN A 198 29.59 2.40 1.49
N GLN A 199 30.29 1.40 2.05
CA GLN A 199 31.32 0.65 1.34
C GLN A 199 30.77 -0.15 0.15
N ILE A 200 29.59 -0.77 0.29
CA ILE A 200 28.94 -1.52 -0.79
C ILE A 200 28.55 -0.58 -1.93
N MET A 201 27.87 0.54 -1.61
CA MET A 201 27.38 1.49 -2.59
C MET A 201 28.51 2.29 -3.25
N ARG A 202 29.64 2.44 -2.57
CA ARG A 202 30.76 3.34 -2.95
C ARG A 202 30.31 4.80 -3.05
N TRP A 203 29.39 5.21 -2.17
CA TRP A 203 28.96 6.60 -2.11
C TRP A 203 30.08 7.48 -1.59
N ASP A 204 30.34 8.56 -2.32
CA ASP A 204 31.21 9.61 -1.82
C ASP A 204 30.43 10.48 -0.83
N MET A 205 30.66 10.21 0.46
CA MET A 205 30.02 10.96 1.54
C MET A 205 30.45 12.43 1.56
N ALA A 206 31.59 12.81 0.96
CA ALA A 206 31.96 14.21 0.83
C ALA A 206 30.98 14.93 -0.11
N VAL A 207 30.68 14.33 -1.27
CA VAL A 207 29.70 14.87 -2.23
C VAL A 207 28.29 14.91 -1.63
N LEU A 208 27.86 13.85 -0.93
CA LEU A 208 26.53 13.83 -0.31
C LEU A 208 26.37 14.89 0.79
N ARG A 209 27.43 15.22 1.54
CA ARG A 209 27.40 16.28 2.57
C ARG A 209 27.27 17.68 1.99
N GLU A 210 27.69 17.88 0.73
CA GLU A 210 27.51 19.13 0.00
C GLU A 210 26.08 19.26 -0.57
N SER A 211 25.28 18.19 -0.56
CA SER A 211 23.91 18.22 -1.05
C SER A 211 23.03 19.13 -0.16
N PRO A 212 22.26 20.07 -0.75
CA PRO A 212 21.28 20.86 -0.01
C PRO A 212 20.28 20.00 0.79
N TRP A 213 19.91 18.83 0.27
CA TRP A 213 19.03 17.88 0.93
C TRP A 213 19.64 17.31 2.22
N TYR A 214 20.94 17.04 2.23
CA TYR A 214 21.63 16.56 3.43
C TYR A 214 21.68 17.64 4.51
N GLN A 215 21.88 18.90 4.12
CA GLN A 215 21.86 20.02 5.04
C GLN A 215 20.48 20.23 5.65
N GLU A 216 19.41 20.06 4.88
CA GLU A 216 18.02 20.15 5.37
C GLU A 216 17.72 19.06 6.42
N ILE A 217 18.06 17.79 6.14
CA ILE A 217 17.92 16.71 7.13
C ILE A 217 18.73 17.01 8.40
N LEU A 218 19.95 17.51 8.26
CA LEU A 218 20.80 17.85 9.40
C LEU A 218 20.20 19.00 10.22
N GLN A 219 19.67 20.04 9.57
CA GLN A 219 18.99 21.16 10.22
C GLN A 219 17.73 20.71 10.95
N GLU A 220 16.87 19.91 10.33
CA GLU A 220 15.71 19.32 11.00
C GLU A 220 16.12 18.49 12.22
N GLY A 221 17.18 17.68 12.08
CA GLY A 221 17.72 16.87 13.17
C GLY A 221 18.22 17.72 14.34
N LEU A 222 18.96 18.79 14.05
CA LEU A 222 19.44 19.74 15.07
C LEU A 222 18.29 20.47 15.74
N GLN A 223 17.27 20.88 14.98
CA GLN A 223 16.09 21.56 15.52
C GLN A 223 15.30 20.63 16.46
N ARG A 224 15.06 19.37 16.06
CA ARG A 224 14.44 18.37 16.93
C ARG A 224 15.30 18.05 18.16
N GLY A 225 16.62 18.06 18.02
CA GLY A 225 17.55 17.92 19.13
C GLY A 225 17.38 19.05 20.15
N LEU A 226 17.37 20.30 19.70
CA LEU A 226 17.16 21.48 20.54
C LEU A 226 15.77 21.50 21.21
N GLU A 227 14.74 21.02 20.52
CA GLU A 227 13.39 20.86 21.09
C GLU A 227 13.32 19.75 22.15
N GLN A 228 14.23 18.77 22.11
CA GLN A 228 14.28 17.62 23.02
C GLN A 228 15.36 17.74 24.12
N GLY A 229 16.34 18.65 24.00
CA GLY A 229 17.38 18.92 24.99
C GLY A 229 18.75 19.22 24.39
#